data_AF-A0AAW9TIA0-F1
#
_entry.id   AF-A0AAW9TIA0-F1
#
_cell.length_a   1.000
_cell.length_b   1.000
_cell.length_c   1.000
_cell.angle_alpha   90.00
_cell.angle_beta   90.00
_cell.angle_gamma   90.00
#
_symmetry.space_group_name_H-M   'P 1'
#
loop_
_entity.id
_entity.type
_entity.pdbx_description
1 polymer ?
#
loop_
_entity_poly.entity_id
_entity_poly.type
_entity_poly.pdbx_seq_one_letter_code
_entity_poly.pdbx_strand_id
1 'polypeptide(L)'
;MKQHVNIISASIRDSKVLHIGIVLQCNEHDTFGIVVGYSCSEIRGSTMIKMGFPILSYFEKERGFQLKEKTFVVYLVNSNDYEHALEIKELSSFKLINGSLDNEIQALSPFIQMEKGFKCLYYPTKKQEAIIYLEKVLTAEDNTLFEYFLTLKEFEFGEIPSQKEREDTLLKIHTYVQSFEIEKELQTYCVTQSAWFQCRPGRDDHYFMEEKRSIESTDPYIRSLLPLCNDLNYYSCNGRSSEEVDFSRKNEQQIKVDKTNAIKMYSKTNHINFLINDYYEHIFSNKDKKNKIWADIESILDYYHIEKCCGKYFYNTLTIKHYNNLRQNITTK
;
A
#
# COMPACT_ATOMS: atom_id res chain seq x y z
N MET A 1 41.54 -7.98 -0.13
CA MET A 1 41.11 -9.28 -0.66
C MET A 1 39.68 -9.12 -1.17
N LYS A 2 39.40 -9.42 -2.44
CA LYS A 2 38.01 -9.44 -2.95
C LYS A 2 37.34 -10.68 -2.37
N GLN A 3 36.39 -10.50 -1.45
CA GLN A 3 35.53 -11.60 -1.02
C GLN A 3 34.71 -12.04 -2.24
N HIS A 4 34.89 -13.28 -2.67
CA HIS A 4 34.06 -13.89 -3.69
C HIS A 4 32.67 -14.12 -3.08
N VAL A 5 31.71 -13.25 -3.44
CA VAL A 5 30.31 -13.46 -3.08
C VAL A 5 29.69 -14.34 -4.15
N ASN A 6 29.36 -15.58 -3.79
CA ASN A 6 28.63 -16.48 -4.66
C ASN A 6 27.13 -16.33 -4.36
N ILE A 7 26.38 -15.78 -5.32
CA ILE A 7 24.91 -15.88 -5.30
C ILE A 7 24.60 -17.32 -5.71
N ILE A 8 24.25 -18.15 -4.74
CA ILE A 8 23.71 -19.49 -5.02
C ILE A 8 22.21 -19.33 -4.84
N SER A 9 21.44 -19.49 -5.91
CA SER A 9 20.00 -19.72 -5.76
C SER A 9 19.83 -20.81 -4.72
N ALA A 10 18.89 -20.64 -3.78
CA ALA A 10 18.58 -21.66 -2.78
C ALA A 10 17.93 -22.88 -3.47
N SER A 11 18.64 -23.52 -4.40
CA SER A 11 18.24 -24.71 -5.09
C SER A 11 18.62 -25.92 -4.23
N ILE A 12 17.58 -26.46 -3.59
CA ILE A 12 17.34 -27.89 -3.42
C ILE A 12 18.22 -28.62 -2.37
N ARG A 13 19.38 -28.10 -1.96
CA ARG A 13 20.32 -28.87 -1.10
C ARG A 13 20.29 -28.59 0.40
N ASP A 14 19.92 -27.38 0.84
CA ASP A 14 20.15 -26.99 2.25
C ASP A 14 18.93 -27.11 3.17
N SER A 15 17.78 -27.58 2.67
CA SER A 15 16.57 -27.81 3.49
C SER A 15 16.18 -26.61 4.37
N LYS A 16 16.47 -25.38 3.96
CA LYS A 16 16.08 -24.16 4.68
C LYS A 16 15.23 -23.26 3.79
N VAL A 17 14.19 -22.68 4.35
CA VAL A 17 13.18 -21.92 3.61
C VAL A 17 12.88 -20.61 4.34
N LEU A 18 12.79 -19.51 3.59
CA LEU A 18 12.41 -18.20 4.10
C LEU A 18 10.89 -18.06 4.13
N HIS A 19 10.36 -17.41 5.16
CA HIS A 19 8.95 -17.08 5.29
C HIS A 19 8.76 -15.64 5.71
N ILE A 20 7.64 -15.07 5.28
CA ILE A 20 7.13 -13.77 5.75
C ILE A 20 5.97 -14.08 6.69
N GLY A 21 5.92 -13.38 7.82
CA GLY A 21 4.87 -13.53 8.81
C GLY A 21 4.78 -12.33 9.74
N ILE A 22 3.94 -12.48 10.77
CA ILE A 22 3.77 -11.50 11.84
C ILE A 22 4.06 -12.14 13.20
N VAL A 23 4.61 -11.34 14.11
CA VAL A 23 4.86 -11.74 15.49
C VAL A 23 3.53 -11.88 16.24
N LEU A 24 3.33 -13.02 16.89
CA LEU A 24 2.22 -13.24 17.84
C LEU A 24 2.64 -12.95 19.28
N GLN A 25 3.87 -13.32 19.64
CA GLN A 25 4.40 -13.12 20.99
C GLN A 25 5.92 -12.97 20.94
N CYS A 26 6.45 -11.95 21.58
CA CYS A 26 7.90 -11.81 21.79
C CYS A 26 8.14 -10.84 22.95
N ASN A 27 7.88 -11.30 24.17
CA ASN A 27 7.98 -10.47 25.37
C ASN A 27 9.40 -10.42 25.91
N GLU A 28 9.79 -9.30 26.51
CA GLU A 28 11.15 -9.08 27.04
C GLU A 28 11.62 -10.18 28.02
N HIS A 29 10.72 -10.69 28.87
CA HIS A 29 11.05 -11.66 29.93
C HIS A 29 11.09 -13.12 29.46
N ASP A 30 10.48 -13.42 28.30
CA ASP A 30 10.44 -14.77 27.76
C ASP A 30 11.80 -15.15 27.15
N THR A 31 12.10 -16.44 27.05
CA THR A 31 13.27 -16.95 26.31
C THR A 31 12.89 -17.46 24.92
N PHE A 32 11.66 -17.20 24.51
CA PHE A 32 11.14 -17.60 23.21
C PHE A 32 10.22 -16.52 22.65
N GLY A 33 9.93 -16.62 21.36
CA GLY A 33 8.84 -15.91 20.72
C GLY A 33 8.11 -16.82 19.73
N ILE A 34 7.00 -16.30 19.20
CA ILE A 34 6.08 -17.01 18.31
C ILE A 34 5.78 -16.12 17.13
N VAL A 35 5.87 -16.71 15.94
CA VAL A 35 5.56 -16.08 14.66
C VAL A 35 4.53 -16.93 13.93
N VAL A 36 3.59 -16.27 13.27
CA VAL A 36 2.71 -16.90 12.28
C VAL A 36 3.05 -16.34 10.91
N GLY A 37 3.29 -17.21 9.96
CA GLY A 37 3.52 -16.81 8.57
C GLY A 37 2.79 -17.71 7.60
N TYR A 38 3.15 -17.59 6.34
CA TYR A 38 2.52 -18.32 5.25
C TYR A 38 3.55 -19.21 4.53
N SER A 39 3.17 -20.46 4.28
CA SER A 39 3.96 -21.40 3.49
C SER A 39 3.19 -21.83 2.25
N CYS A 40 3.83 -21.74 1.09
CA CYS A 40 3.29 -22.30 -0.15
C CYS A 40 3.71 -23.77 -0.24
N SER A 41 2.76 -24.67 -0.44
CA SER A 41 3.08 -26.08 -0.67
C SER A 41 3.68 -26.24 -2.07
N GLU A 42 4.97 -26.60 -2.17
CA GLU A 42 5.57 -27.07 -3.42
C GLU A 42 5.18 -28.53 -3.67
N ILE A 43 3.96 -28.80 -4.15
CA ILE A 43 3.63 -30.16 -4.62
C ILE A 43 4.10 -30.34 -6.05
N ARG A 44 5.10 -31.22 -6.24
CA ARG A 44 5.45 -31.80 -7.54
C ARG A 44 4.42 -32.88 -7.91
N GLY A 45 3.45 -32.55 -8.77
CA GLY A 45 2.48 -33.52 -9.30
C GLY A 45 1.35 -32.87 -10.10
N SER A 46 0.79 -33.60 -11.07
CA SER A 46 -0.14 -33.13 -12.11
C SER A 46 -1.57 -32.76 -11.66
N THR A 47 -1.79 -32.53 -10.37
CA THR A 47 -3.04 -32.01 -9.82
C THR A 47 -2.76 -30.68 -9.15
N MET A 48 -2.96 -29.59 -9.89
CA MET A 48 -2.95 -28.24 -9.34
C MET A 48 -4.02 -28.11 -8.25
N ILE A 49 -3.59 -28.02 -7.00
CA ILE A 49 -4.27 -27.21 -5.99
C ILE A 49 -3.19 -26.35 -5.34
N LYS A 50 -3.09 -25.10 -5.81
CA LYS A 50 -2.41 -24.01 -5.10
C LYS A 50 -3.19 -23.78 -3.80
N MET A 51 -2.76 -24.37 -2.70
CA MET A 51 -3.21 -23.97 -1.37
C MET A 51 -1.98 -23.92 -0.49
N GLY A 52 -1.45 -22.71 -0.28
CA GLY A 52 -0.57 -22.50 0.85
C GLY A 52 -1.38 -22.51 2.14
N PHE A 53 -0.68 -22.61 3.26
CA PHE A 53 -1.28 -22.74 4.57
C PHE A 53 -0.52 -21.87 5.58
N PRO A 54 -1.20 -21.37 6.62
CA PRO A 54 -0.55 -20.67 7.71
C PRO A 54 0.37 -21.63 8.47
N ILE A 55 1.54 -21.16 8.84
CA ILE A 55 2.54 -21.88 9.62
C ILE A 55 2.83 -21.13 10.91
N LEU A 56 2.71 -21.84 12.03
CA LEU A 56 3.03 -21.34 13.35
C LEU A 56 4.42 -21.86 13.74
N SER A 57 5.34 -20.95 14.04
CA SER A 57 6.71 -21.30 14.42
C SER A 57 7.08 -20.62 15.74
N TYR A 58 7.86 -21.31 16.57
CA TYR A 58 8.51 -20.70 17.74
C TYR A 58 9.99 -20.47 17.43
N PHE A 59 10.58 -19.45 18.06
CA PHE A 59 12.02 -19.19 18.01
C PHE A 59 12.55 -18.96 19.41
N GLU A 60 13.80 -19.36 19.63
CA GLU A 60 14.51 -19.04 20.88
C GLU A 60 15.08 -17.63 20.81
N LYS A 61 15.10 -16.94 21.96
CA LYS A 61 15.66 -15.60 22.07
C LYS A 61 16.30 -15.37 23.42
N GLU A 62 17.22 -14.42 23.47
CA GLU A 62 17.75 -13.92 24.73
C GLU A 62 16.69 -13.08 25.48
N ARG A 63 16.80 -13.04 26.81
CA ARG A 63 16.01 -12.11 27.63
C ARG A 63 16.42 -10.69 27.30
N GLY A 64 15.45 -9.78 27.21
CA GLY A 64 15.68 -8.41 26.76
C GLY A 64 15.32 -8.17 25.28
N PHE A 65 15.43 -9.20 24.42
CA PHE A 65 14.95 -9.08 23.04
C PHE A 65 13.43 -9.10 23.03
N GLN A 66 12.81 -8.13 22.36
CA GLN A 66 11.36 -8.04 22.20
C GLN A 66 11.00 -7.57 20.79
N LEU A 67 9.88 -8.06 20.28
CA LEU A 67 9.24 -7.56 19.07
C LEU A 67 7.76 -7.33 19.39
N LYS A 68 7.22 -6.20 18.93
CA LYS A 68 5.81 -5.89 19.14
C LYS A 68 4.94 -6.93 18.42
N GLU A 69 3.79 -7.24 19.01
CA GLU A 69 2.78 -8.04 18.34
C GLU A 69 2.39 -7.37 16.99
N LYS A 70 2.10 -8.20 15.99
CA LYS A 70 1.78 -7.80 14.62
C LYS A 70 2.95 -7.14 13.85
N THR A 71 4.16 -7.14 14.40
CA THR A 71 5.36 -6.75 13.63
C THR A 71 5.61 -7.74 12.51
N PHE A 72 5.78 -7.23 11.28
CA PHE A 72 6.15 -8.04 10.12
C PHE A 72 7.61 -8.49 10.22
N VAL A 73 7.83 -9.76 9.96
CA VAL A 73 9.13 -10.41 10.07
C VAL A 73 9.40 -11.31 8.89
N VAL A 74 10.68 -11.47 8.58
CA VAL A 74 11.22 -12.57 7.79
C VAL A 74 11.84 -13.55 8.75
N TYR A 75 11.54 -14.82 8.59
CA TYR A 75 12.11 -15.88 9.42
C TYR A 75 12.50 -17.10 8.60
N LEU A 76 13.46 -17.85 9.14
CA LEU A 76 14.08 -19.00 8.50
C LEU A 76 13.66 -20.28 9.22
N VAL A 77 13.16 -21.27 8.49
CA VAL A 77 12.81 -22.59 9.02
C VAL A 77 13.50 -23.70 8.23
N ASN A 78 13.50 -24.91 8.76
CA ASN A 78 13.90 -26.07 7.97
C ASN A 78 12.72 -26.55 7.11
N SER A 79 12.96 -27.00 5.88
CA SER A 79 11.93 -27.49 4.96
C SER A 79 11.17 -28.70 5.51
N ASN A 80 11.78 -29.41 6.47
CA ASN A 80 11.21 -30.61 7.11
C ASN A 80 10.66 -30.30 8.51
N ASP A 81 10.88 -29.09 9.02
CA ASP A 81 10.45 -28.64 10.35
C ASP A 81 10.10 -27.15 10.29
N TYR A 82 8.81 -26.88 10.13
CA TYR A 82 8.23 -25.54 10.12
C TYR A 82 7.90 -25.05 11.53
N GLU A 83 8.07 -25.87 12.57
CA GLU A 83 7.71 -25.51 13.95
C GLU A 83 8.81 -24.65 14.57
N HIS A 84 10.06 -24.86 14.18
CA HIS A 84 11.20 -24.14 14.73
C HIS A 84 11.79 -23.12 13.75
N ALA A 85 11.64 -21.84 14.10
CA ALA A 85 12.30 -20.74 13.40
C ALA A 85 13.72 -20.56 13.94
N LEU A 86 14.70 -20.72 13.05
CA LEU A 86 16.13 -20.65 13.32
C LEU A 86 16.64 -19.22 13.46
N GLU A 87 16.08 -18.33 12.63
CA GLU A 87 16.44 -16.92 12.60
C GLU A 87 15.18 -16.11 12.33
N ILE A 88 15.12 -14.91 12.90
CA ILE A 88 14.02 -13.96 12.73
C ILE A 88 14.59 -12.55 12.60
N LYS A 89 14.03 -11.76 11.69
CA LYS A 89 14.41 -10.37 11.50
C LYS A 89 13.21 -9.55 11.07
N GLU A 90 13.09 -8.35 11.61
CA GLU A 90 12.03 -7.42 11.19
C GLU A 90 12.12 -7.13 9.70
N LEU A 91 11.00 -7.22 9.00
CA LEU A 91 10.91 -6.93 7.57
C LEU A 91 11.27 -5.45 7.28
N SER A 92 11.02 -4.56 8.25
CA SER A 92 11.40 -3.14 8.23
C SER A 92 12.91 -2.92 8.07
N SER A 93 13.74 -3.88 8.49
CA SER A 93 15.20 -3.81 8.41
C SER A 93 15.76 -4.19 7.03
N PHE A 94 14.92 -4.70 6.12
CA PHE A 94 15.31 -5.08 4.77
C PHE A 94 15.33 -3.85 3.88
N LYS A 95 16.41 -3.69 3.12
CA LYS A 95 16.50 -2.59 2.15
C LYS A 95 15.65 -2.91 0.92
N LEU A 96 14.85 -1.95 0.49
CA LEU A 96 14.07 -2.05 -0.75
C LEU A 96 14.90 -1.51 -1.91
N ILE A 97 15.06 -2.29 -2.98
CA ILE A 97 15.85 -1.89 -4.15
C ILE A 97 15.07 -2.03 -5.47
N ASN A 98 15.19 -1.02 -6.32
CA ASN A 98 14.55 -0.91 -7.63
C ASN A 98 15.60 -0.99 -8.77
N GLY A 99 16.55 -1.92 -8.71
CA GLY A 99 17.65 -1.99 -9.69
C GLY A 99 18.76 -2.97 -9.33
N SER A 100 20.01 -2.63 -9.70
CA SER A 100 21.18 -3.52 -9.57
C SER A 100 21.43 -3.98 -8.13
N LEU A 101 21.74 -5.28 -8.00
CA LEU A 101 21.99 -6.00 -6.76
C LEU A 101 23.43 -5.81 -6.24
N ASP A 102 24.37 -5.39 -7.10
CA ASP A 102 25.81 -5.51 -6.84
C ASP A 102 26.27 -4.78 -5.57
N ASN A 103 25.69 -3.60 -5.30
CA ASN A 103 26.03 -2.80 -4.12
C ASN A 103 25.51 -3.42 -2.82
N GLU A 104 24.32 -4.04 -2.85
CA GLU A 104 23.74 -4.64 -1.65
C GLU A 104 24.41 -5.95 -1.29
N ILE A 105 24.76 -6.72 -2.31
CA ILE A 105 25.50 -7.97 -2.16
C ILE A 105 26.84 -7.70 -1.47
N GLN A 106 27.53 -6.60 -1.81
CA GLN A 106 28.76 -6.17 -1.13
C GLN A 106 28.53 -5.72 0.31
N ALA A 107 27.36 -5.15 0.61
CA ALA A 107 27.00 -4.70 1.95
C ALA A 107 26.61 -5.85 2.90
N LEU A 108 26.48 -7.08 2.39
CA LEU A 108 26.15 -8.29 3.17
C LEU A 108 24.88 -8.11 4.02
N SER A 109 23.94 -7.33 3.50
CA SER A 109 22.73 -6.94 4.20
C SER A 109 21.52 -7.57 3.52
N PRO A 110 20.46 -7.92 4.26
CA PRO A 110 19.24 -8.43 3.66
C PRO A 110 18.51 -7.35 2.87
N PHE A 111 17.95 -7.71 1.72
CA PHE A 111 17.25 -6.79 0.84
C PHE A 111 16.11 -7.46 0.08
N ILE A 112 15.21 -6.65 -0.47
CA ILE A 112 14.10 -7.07 -1.32
C ILE A 112 14.18 -6.32 -2.64
N GLN A 113 14.29 -7.09 -3.72
CA GLN A 113 14.26 -6.58 -5.08
C GLN A 113 12.82 -6.42 -5.54
N MET A 114 12.50 -5.22 -6.02
CA MET A 114 11.16 -4.78 -6.38
C MET A 114 11.00 -4.60 -7.91
N GLU A 115 11.63 -5.48 -8.70
CA GLU A 115 11.56 -5.39 -10.15
C GLU A 115 10.13 -5.60 -10.70
N LYS A 116 9.87 -5.05 -11.89
CA LYS A 116 8.58 -5.22 -12.56
C LYS A 116 8.35 -6.71 -12.86
N GLY A 117 7.38 -7.30 -12.18
CA GLY A 117 6.88 -8.65 -12.45
C GLY A 117 6.92 -9.57 -11.23
N PHE A 118 8.07 -9.66 -10.53
CA PHE A 118 8.22 -10.48 -9.33
C PHE A 118 9.08 -9.77 -8.29
N LYS A 119 8.75 -10.01 -7.02
CA LYS A 119 9.54 -9.54 -5.89
C LYS A 119 10.37 -10.67 -5.35
N CYS A 120 11.64 -10.42 -5.06
CA CYS A 120 12.53 -11.44 -4.54
C CYS A 120 13.20 -10.95 -3.26
N LEU A 121 13.07 -11.77 -2.23
CA LEU A 121 13.69 -11.61 -0.93
C LEU A 121 15.07 -12.26 -0.94
N TYR A 122 16.09 -11.53 -0.52
CA TYR A 122 17.46 -12.02 -0.41
C TYR A 122 17.95 -11.89 1.02
N TYR A 123 18.35 -13.01 1.61
CA TYR A 123 18.82 -13.09 2.99
C TYR A 123 20.24 -13.67 3.05
N PRO A 124 21.24 -12.92 3.53
CA PRO A 124 22.61 -13.40 3.61
C PRO A 124 22.76 -14.43 4.74
N THR A 125 23.39 -15.57 4.47
CA THR A 125 23.75 -16.59 5.44
C THR A 125 25.22 -16.98 5.30
N LYS A 126 25.85 -17.39 6.40
CA LYS A 126 27.23 -17.86 6.41
C LYS A 126 27.27 -19.37 6.31
N LYS A 127 27.98 -19.90 5.31
CA LYS A 127 28.26 -21.33 5.19
C LYS A 127 29.76 -21.54 5.08
N GLN A 128 30.35 -22.13 6.14
CA GLN A 128 31.80 -22.25 6.28
C GLN A 128 32.48 -20.87 6.16
N GLU A 129 33.35 -20.66 5.17
CA GLU A 129 34.06 -19.40 4.90
C GLU A 129 33.43 -18.56 3.79
N ALA A 130 32.30 -19.00 3.21
CA ALA A 130 31.61 -18.29 2.13
C ALA A 130 30.29 -17.67 2.61
N ILE A 131 29.94 -16.53 2.03
CA ILE A 131 28.62 -15.91 2.22
C ILE A 131 27.74 -16.30 1.03
N ILE A 132 26.57 -16.81 1.36
CA ILE A 132 25.57 -17.26 0.39
C ILE A 132 24.30 -16.46 0.67
N TYR A 133 23.56 -16.09 -0.38
CA TYR A 133 22.24 -15.50 -0.23
C TYR A 133 21.17 -16.58 -0.40
N LEU A 134 20.28 -16.70 0.58
CA LEU A 134 19.03 -17.41 0.41
C LEU A 134 18.09 -16.50 -0.37
N GLU A 135 17.58 -16.99 -1.50
CA GLU A 135 16.59 -16.29 -2.30
C GLU A 135 15.20 -16.87 -2.07
N LYS A 136 14.20 -16.01 -2.09
CA LYS A 136 12.79 -16.40 -2.14
C LYS A 136 12.02 -15.45 -3.04
N VAL A 137 11.51 -15.99 -4.13
CA VAL A 137 10.52 -15.28 -4.95
C VAL A 137 9.20 -15.22 -4.18
N LEU A 138 8.66 -14.02 -3.99
CA LEU A 138 7.36 -13.82 -3.36
C LEU A 138 6.26 -14.15 -4.38
N THR A 139 5.39 -15.09 -4.05
CA THR A 139 4.30 -15.59 -4.89
C THR A 139 2.99 -15.68 -4.12
N ALA A 140 1.89 -15.23 -4.75
CA ALA A 140 0.54 -15.29 -4.17
C ALA A 140 0.46 -14.58 -2.79
N GLU A 141 0.09 -15.27 -1.72
CA GLU A 141 -0.24 -14.66 -0.44
C GLU A 141 0.96 -14.04 0.29
N ASP A 142 2.19 -14.54 0.14
CA ASP A 142 3.36 -13.89 0.75
C ASP A 142 3.70 -12.55 0.07
N ASN A 143 3.47 -12.43 -1.24
CA ASN A 143 3.53 -11.16 -1.96
C ASN A 143 2.39 -10.24 -1.49
N THR A 144 1.18 -10.76 -1.26
CA THR A 144 0.07 -9.97 -0.70
C THR A 144 0.40 -9.45 0.70
N LEU A 145 0.94 -10.29 1.59
CA LEU A 145 1.40 -9.89 2.93
C LEU A 145 2.48 -8.80 2.84
N PHE A 146 3.41 -8.94 1.90
CA PHE A 146 4.44 -7.94 1.67
C PHE A 146 3.87 -6.60 1.16
N GLU A 147 2.90 -6.61 0.23
CA GLU A 147 2.21 -5.39 -0.21
C GLU A 147 1.46 -4.71 0.93
N TYR A 148 0.79 -5.50 1.78
CA TYR A 148 0.14 -4.96 2.97
C TYR A 148 1.13 -4.35 3.95
N PHE A 149 2.30 -4.97 4.14
CA PHE A 149 3.37 -4.33 4.92
C PHE A 149 3.77 -2.97 4.34
N LEU A 150 3.98 -2.86 3.03
CA LEU A 150 4.33 -1.58 2.39
C LEU A 150 3.23 -0.52 2.60
N THR A 151 1.97 -0.91 2.38
CA THR A 151 0.83 0.00 2.54
C THR A 151 0.66 0.42 4.01
N LEU A 152 0.83 -0.50 4.96
CA LEU A 152 0.77 -0.19 6.40
C LEU A 152 1.91 0.73 6.84
N LYS A 153 3.10 0.59 6.26
CA LYS A 153 4.23 1.51 6.50
C LYS A 153 3.94 2.93 6.00
N GLU A 154 3.19 3.08 4.91
CA GLU A 154 2.69 4.39 4.46
C GLU A 154 1.65 4.95 5.44
N PHE A 155 0.81 4.11 6.03
CA PHE A 155 -0.14 4.53 7.08
C PHE A 155 0.49 4.85 8.42
N GLU A 156 1.69 4.34 8.75
CA GLU A 156 2.42 4.77 9.97
C GLU A 156 2.76 6.26 9.96
N PHE A 157 2.76 6.91 8.79
CA PHE A 157 2.79 8.37 8.65
C PHE A 157 1.42 9.07 8.84
N GLY A 158 0.36 8.32 9.13
CA GLY A 158 -1.02 8.78 9.27
C GLY A 158 -1.73 8.18 10.50
N GLU A 159 -1.05 8.15 11.66
CA GLU A 159 -1.72 7.87 12.93
C GLU A 159 -2.89 8.84 13.15
N ILE A 160 -3.89 8.41 13.94
CA ILE A 160 -4.98 9.29 14.36
C ILE A 160 -4.33 10.51 15.02
N PRO A 161 -4.51 11.72 14.49
CA PRO A 161 -3.80 12.88 15.00
C PRO A 161 -4.10 13.07 16.49
N SER A 162 -3.07 13.39 17.26
CA SER A 162 -3.20 13.71 18.68
C SER A 162 -4.21 14.85 18.88
N GLN A 163 -4.73 15.00 20.10
CA GLN A 163 -5.65 16.11 20.40
C GLN A 163 -5.06 17.47 19.99
N LYS A 164 -3.78 17.69 20.28
CA LYS A 164 -3.08 18.92 19.93
C LYS A 164 -2.98 19.12 18.42
N GLU A 165 -2.63 18.08 17.65
CA GLU A 165 -2.55 18.18 16.19
C GLU A 165 -3.92 18.46 15.54
N ARG A 166 -5.00 17.91 16.10
CA ARG A 166 -6.38 18.23 15.68
C ARG A 166 -6.71 19.69 15.97
N GLU A 167 -6.45 20.17 17.18
CA GLU A 167 -6.67 21.57 17.57
C GLU A 167 -5.88 22.54 16.67
N ASP A 168 -4.60 22.25 16.43
CA ASP A 168 -3.73 23.04 15.56
C ASP A 168 -4.26 23.07 14.11
N THR A 169 -4.76 21.94 13.60
CA THR A 169 -5.33 21.83 12.26
C THR A 169 -6.64 22.62 12.14
N LEU A 170 -7.53 22.51 13.12
CA LEU A 170 -8.78 23.28 13.17
C LEU A 170 -8.51 24.79 13.25
N LEU A 171 -7.51 25.21 14.03
CA LEU A 171 -7.10 26.61 14.11
C LEU A 171 -6.52 27.12 12.78
N LYS A 172 -5.74 26.29 12.07
CA LYS A 172 -5.23 26.62 10.73
C LYS A 172 -6.36 26.80 9.73
N ILE A 173 -7.33 25.87 9.68
CA ILE A 173 -8.52 25.98 8.82
C ILE A 173 -9.28 27.26 9.14
N HIS A 174 -9.56 27.53 10.42
CA HIS A 174 -10.26 28.73 10.82
C HIS A 174 -9.51 29.99 10.38
N THR A 175 -8.21 30.07 10.65
CA THR A 175 -7.39 31.24 10.30
C THR A 175 -7.35 31.47 8.80
N TYR A 176 -7.15 30.40 8.02
CA TYR A 176 -7.18 30.42 6.56
C TYR A 176 -8.50 31.01 6.04
N VAL A 177 -9.65 30.42 6.44
CA VAL A 177 -10.97 30.86 5.95
C VAL A 177 -11.31 32.27 6.43
N GLN A 178 -10.87 32.67 7.62
CA GLN A 178 -11.09 34.05 8.09
C GLN A 178 -10.39 35.08 7.21
N SER A 179 -9.20 34.77 6.71
CA SER A 179 -8.46 35.63 5.78
C SER A 179 -8.88 35.47 4.31
N PHE A 180 -9.75 34.50 4.01
CA PHE A 180 -10.09 34.14 2.63
C PHE A 180 -11.01 35.17 1.97
N GLU A 181 -10.61 35.65 0.79
CA GLU A 181 -11.33 36.65 0.00
C GLU A 181 -11.84 36.03 -1.30
N ILE A 182 -13.07 35.51 -1.29
CA ILE A 182 -13.65 34.81 -2.44
C ILE A 182 -13.67 35.65 -3.73
N GLU A 183 -13.91 36.95 -3.62
CA GLU A 183 -13.97 37.83 -4.80
C GLU A 183 -12.64 37.93 -5.52
N LYS A 184 -11.51 37.87 -4.79
CA LYS A 184 -10.16 37.84 -5.37
C LYS A 184 -9.92 36.49 -6.05
N GLU A 185 -10.26 35.40 -5.38
CA GLU A 185 -10.03 34.05 -5.91
C GLU A 185 -10.79 33.82 -7.23
N LEU A 186 -12.05 34.24 -7.26
CA LEU A 186 -12.91 34.12 -8.44
C LEU A 186 -12.41 34.94 -9.62
N GLN A 187 -11.48 35.89 -9.48
CA GLN A 187 -10.92 36.60 -10.64
C GLN A 187 -10.25 35.66 -11.64
N THR A 188 -9.69 34.55 -11.17
CA THR A 188 -9.03 33.54 -12.00
C THR A 188 -10.00 32.62 -12.74
N TYR A 189 -11.31 32.68 -12.44
CA TYR A 189 -12.31 31.87 -13.13
C TYR A 189 -12.53 32.35 -14.57
N CYS A 190 -12.44 31.42 -15.51
CA CYS A 190 -12.58 31.67 -16.94
C CYS A 190 -13.47 30.60 -17.60
N VAL A 191 -14.29 31.05 -18.55
CA VAL A 191 -15.05 30.21 -19.47
C VAL A 191 -14.60 30.52 -20.88
N THR A 192 -13.98 29.55 -21.53
CA THR A 192 -13.47 29.67 -22.90
C THR A 192 -14.27 28.72 -23.79
N GLN A 193 -14.74 29.25 -24.91
CA GLN A 193 -15.33 28.46 -25.98
C GLN A 193 -14.42 28.57 -27.19
N SER A 194 -14.05 27.45 -27.76
CA SER A 194 -13.27 27.41 -28.98
C SER A 194 -13.81 26.39 -29.97
N ALA A 195 -13.57 26.63 -31.24
CA ALA A 195 -13.88 25.68 -32.29
C ALA A 195 -12.81 25.78 -33.38
N TRP A 196 -12.45 24.64 -33.96
CA TRP A 196 -11.45 24.59 -35.03
C TRP A 196 -11.66 23.42 -35.97
N PHE A 197 -11.37 23.66 -37.24
CA PHE A 197 -11.33 22.64 -38.27
C PHE A 197 -9.98 21.90 -38.27
N GLN A 198 -9.99 20.59 -38.46
CA GLN A 198 -8.81 19.76 -38.66
C GLN A 198 -8.96 18.91 -39.92
N CYS A 199 -8.15 19.23 -40.95
CA CYS A 199 -8.00 18.37 -42.11
C CYS A 199 -7.16 17.14 -41.76
N ARG A 200 -7.59 15.95 -42.18
CA ARG A 200 -6.90 14.68 -41.87
C ARG A 200 -6.70 13.86 -43.15
N PRO A 201 -5.60 14.07 -43.89
CA PRO A 201 -5.34 13.34 -45.13
C PRO A 201 -5.44 11.82 -44.97
N GLY A 202 -6.27 11.18 -45.80
CA GLY A 202 -6.53 9.73 -45.76
C GLY A 202 -7.57 9.28 -44.71
N ARG A 203 -8.28 10.22 -44.07
CA ARG A 203 -9.39 10.01 -43.12
C ARG A 203 -10.45 11.10 -43.33
N ASP A 204 -11.60 10.97 -42.67
CA ASP A 204 -12.63 12.02 -42.68
C ASP A 204 -12.11 13.27 -41.94
N ASP A 205 -12.46 14.47 -42.39
CA ASP A 205 -12.09 15.70 -41.67
C ASP A 205 -12.97 15.89 -40.44
N HIS A 206 -12.49 16.64 -39.45
CA HIS A 206 -13.24 16.91 -38.23
C HIS A 206 -13.37 18.41 -37.96
N TYR A 207 -14.52 18.80 -37.43
CA TYR A 207 -14.69 20.10 -36.79
C TYR A 207 -14.90 19.91 -35.29
N PHE A 208 -13.98 20.48 -34.49
CA PHE A 208 -13.97 20.37 -33.04
C PHE A 208 -14.63 21.58 -32.40
N MET A 209 -15.28 21.36 -31.26
CA MET A 209 -15.89 22.37 -30.41
C MET A 209 -15.52 22.05 -28.98
N GLU A 210 -14.84 22.98 -28.32
CA GLU A 210 -14.40 22.85 -26.93
C GLU A 210 -15.06 23.91 -26.06
N GLU A 211 -15.61 23.48 -24.93
CA GLU A 211 -15.96 24.35 -23.83
C GLU A 211 -15.13 24.00 -22.61
N LYS A 212 -14.34 24.98 -22.15
CA LYS A 212 -13.50 24.83 -20.97
C LYS A 212 -13.89 25.85 -19.91
N ARG A 213 -14.26 25.34 -18.73
CA ARG A 213 -14.56 26.14 -17.54
C ARG A 213 -13.54 25.80 -16.47
N SER A 214 -12.70 26.76 -16.09
CA SER A 214 -11.57 26.52 -15.20
C SER A 214 -11.36 27.66 -14.21
N ILE A 215 -10.81 27.32 -13.05
CA ILE A 215 -10.30 28.25 -12.04
C ILE A 215 -8.90 27.79 -11.63
N GLU A 216 -8.02 28.74 -11.28
CA GLU A 216 -6.67 28.43 -10.80
C GLU A 216 -6.66 27.94 -9.35
N SER A 217 -7.71 28.24 -8.59
CA SER A 217 -7.87 27.84 -7.19
C SER A 217 -7.66 26.34 -7.00
N THR A 218 -6.82 26.01 -6.01
CA THR A 218 -6.62 24.65 -5.51
C THR A 218 -7.57 24.31 -4.36
N ASP A 219 -8.35 25.28 -3.85
CA ASP A 219 -9.29 25.04 -2.76
C ASP A 219 -10.48 24.17 -3.24
N PRO A 220 -10.69 22.98 -2.65
CA PRO A 220 -11.72 22.05 -3.10
C PRO A 220 -13.15 22.59 -2.90
N TYR A 221 -13.40 23.38 -1.85
CA TYR A 221 -14.70 23.99 -1.62
C TYR A 221 -14.99 25.04 -2.70
N ILE A 222 -14.04 25.91 -3.01
CA ILE A 222 -14.23 26.95 -4.04
C ILE A 222 -14.47 26.32 -5.42
N ARG A 223 -13.72 25.27 -5.74
CA ARG A 223 -13.92 24.50 -6.97
C ARG A 223 -15.32 23.86 -7.04
N SER A 224 -15.86 23.41 -5.89
CA SER A 224 -17.20 22.83 -5.81
C SER A 224 -18.34 23.84 -6.05
N LEU A 225 -18.08 25.14 -5.88
CA LEU A 225 -19.06 26.21 -6.12
C LEU A 225 -19.22 26.55 -7.61
N LEU A 226 -18.35 26.01 -8.48
CA LEU A 226 -18.27 26.38 -9.89
C LEU A 226 -18.54 25.18 -10.79
N PRO A 227 -19.20 25.39 -11.94
CA PRO A 227 -19.40 24.33 -12.92
C PRO A 227 -18.12 24.15 -13.76
N LEU A 228 -17.09 23.48 -13.21
CA LEU A 228 -15.83 23.22 -13.92
C LEU A 228 -16.01 22.09 -14.95
N CYS A 229 -15.50 22.28 -16.18
CA CYS A 229 -15.56 21.27 -17.23
C CYS A 229 -14.46 21.45 -18.29
N ASN A 230 -14.26 20.41 -19.09
CA ASN A 230 -13.41 20.41 -20.27
C ASN A 230 -14.04 19.52 -21.35
N ASP A 231 -15.08 20.06 -21.98
CA ASP A 231 -15.94 19.32 -22.89
C ASP A 231 -15.46 19.50 -24.32
N LEU A 232 -14.91 18.44 -24.91
CA LEU A 232 -14.47 18.42 -26.30
C LEU A 232 -15.41 17.56 -27.13
N ASN A 233 -16.16 18.21 -28.01
CA ASN A 233 -17.04 17.57 -28.99
C ASN A 233 -16.46 17.73 -30.40
N TYR A 234 -16.88 16.84 -31.29
CA TYR A 234 -16.57 16.98 -32.72
C TYR A 234 -17.64 16.30 -33.57
N TYR A 235 -17.70 16.67 -34.84
CA TYR A 235 -18.37 15.89 -35.88
C TYR A 235 -17.48 15.73 -37.10
N SER A 236 -17.73 14.69 -37.87
CA SER A 236 -17.04 14.43 -39.13
C SER A 236 -17.66 15.23 -40.26
N CYS A 237 -16.82 15.85 -41.09
CA CYS A 237 -17.22 16.64 -42.24
C CYS A 237 -16.34 16.32 -43.46
N ASN A 238 -16.83 16.67 -44.64
CA ASN A 238 -16.11 16.51 -45.91
C ASN A 238 -15.60 17.88 -46.36
N GLY A 239 -14.41 18.24 -45.90
CA GLY A 239 -13.89 19.61 -46.05
C GLY A 239 -14.63 20.62 -45.16
N ARG A 240 -14.13 21.86 -45.17
CA ARG A 240 -14.61 22.95 -44.32
C ARG A 240 -15.82 23.64 -44.94
N SER A 241 -16.94 23.72 -44.23
CA SER A 241 -18.09 24.53 -44.65
C SER A 241 -17.86 26.03 -44.39
N SER A 242 -18.65 26.89 -45.05
CA SER A 242 -18.59 28.35 -44.82
C SER A 242 -19.05 28.78 -43.43
N GLU A 243 -19.76 27.90 -42.70
CA GLU A 243 -20.27 28.15 -41.36
C GLU A 243 -19.29 27.67 -40.27
N GLU A 244 -18.35 26.80 -40.62
CA GLU A 244 -17.29 26.29 -39.75
C GLU A 244 -16.16 27.32 -39.62
N VAL A 245 -16.34 28.33 -38.77
CA VAL A 245 -15.34 29.37 -38.52
C VAL A 245 -14.50 29.01 -37.29
N ASP A 246 -13.18 29.10 -37.39
CA ASP A 246 -12.31 28.83 -36.25
C ASP A 246 -12.39 30.03 -35.31
N PHE A 247 -12.63 29.77 -34.03
CA PHE A 247 -12.66 30.84 -33.04
C PHE A 247 -12.15 30.35 -31.69
N SER A 248 -11.74 31.31 -30.88
CA SER A 248 -11.53 31.12 -29.45
C SER A 248 -11.97 32.41 -28.76
N ARG A 249 -12.91 32.31 -27.84
CA ARG A 249 -13.47 33.48 -27.15
C ARG A 249 -13.79 33.18 -25.70
N LYS A 250 -13.68 34.21 -24.87
CA LYS A 250 -14.17 34.17 -23.49
C LYS A 250 -15.66 34.46 -23.45
N ASN A 251 -16.39 33.68 -22.66
CA ASN A 251 -17.82 33.89 -22.44
C ASN A 251 -18.03 34.75 -21.18
N GLU A 252 -17.86 36.06 -21.31
CA GLU A 252 -17.96 37.03 -20.20
C GLU A 252 -19.32 37.01 -19.49
N GLN A 253 -20.41 36.75 -20.24
CA GLN A 253 -21.75 36.66 -19.66
C GLN A 253 -21.86 35.46 -18.72
N GLN A 254 -21.42 34.28 -19.16
CA GLN A 254 -21.42 33.06 -18.35
C GLN A 254 -20.51 33.21 -17.13
N ILE A 255 -19.31 33.77 -17.32
CA ILE A 255 -18.36 34.07 -16.23
C ILE A 255 -19.05 34.91 -15.13
N LYS A 256 -19.77 35.97 -15.52
CA LYS A 256 -20.47 36.84 -14.57
C LYS A 256 -21.59 36.10 -13.82
N VAL A 257 -22.38 35.28 -14.52
CA VAL A 257 -23.45 34.48 -13.92
C VAL A 257 -22.89 33.49 -12.89
N ASP A 258 -21.88 32.71 -13.28
CA ASP A 258 -21.28 31.69 -12.43
C ASP A 258 -20.60 32.31 -11.20
N LYS A 259 -19.85 33.41 -11.36
CA LYS A 259 -19.27 34.16 -10.22
C LYS A 259 -20.36 34.65 -9.27
N THR A 260 -21.46 35.19 -9.79
CA THR A 260 -22.56 35.69 -8.96
C THR A 260 -23.22 34.56 -8.16
N ASN A 261 -23.40 33.39 -8.77
CA ASN A 261 -23.96 32.23 -8.11
C ASN A 261 -23.01 31.68 -7.03
N ALA A 262 -21.71 31.57 -7.33
CA ALA A 262 -20.69 31.13 -6.38
C ALA A 262 -20.63 32.06 -5.15
N ILE A 263 -20.67 33.39 -5.35
CA ILE A 263 -20.70 34.36 -4.25
C ILE A 263 -21.94 34.20 -3.38
N LYS A 264 -23.12 33.98 -3.99
CA LYS A 264 -24.37 33.76 -3.25
C LYS A 264 -24.36 32.48 -2.39
N MET A 265 -23.72 31.42 -2.89
CA MET A 265 -23.62 30.14 -2.19
C MET A 265 -22.53 30.13 -1.12
N TYR A 266 -21.53 31.00 -1.27
CA TYR A 266 -20.40 31.05 -0.35
C TYR A 266 -20.78 31.63 1.02
N SER A 267 -20.33 30.92 2.05
CA SER A 267 -20.21 31.47 3.40
C SER A 267 -18.94 30.92 4.04
N LYS A 268 -18.31 31.71 4.91
CA LYS A 268 -17.14 31.26 5.68
C LYS A 268 -17.47 30.03 6.53
N THR A 269 -18.67 29.97 7.08
CA THR A 269 -19.14 28.81 7.87
C THR A 269 -19.18 27.54 7.02
N ASN A 270 -19.75 27.59 5.81
CA ASN A 270 -19.81 26.43 4.93
C ASN A 270 -18.41 26.00 4.46
N HIS A 271 -17.53 26.97 4.20
CA HIS A 271 -16.14 26.70 3.83
C HIS A 271 -15.37 25.99 4.95
N ILE A 272 -15.49 26.47 6.19
CA ILE A 272 -14.91 25.80 7.37
C ILE A 272 -15.48 24.39 7.50
N ASN A 273 -16.80 24.22 7.44
CA ASN A 273 -17.44 22.91 7.58
C ASN A 273 -16.97 21.93 6.50
N PHE A 274 -16.84 22.39 5.25
CA PHE A 274 -16.33 21.57 4.16
C PHE A 274 -14.90 21.08 4.45
N LEU A 275 -13.99 21.97 4.81
CA LEU A 275 -12.59 21.62 5.08
C LEU A 275 -12.42 20.73 6.32
N ILE A 276 -13.26 20.93 7.35
CA ILE A 276 -13.29 20.05 8.52
C ILE A 276 -13.77 18.65 8.14
N ASN A 277 -14.84 18.56 7.35
CA ASN A 277 -15.36 17.28 6.89
C ASN A 277 -14.33 16.55 6.02
N ASP A 278 -13.69 17.23 5.06
CA ASP A 278 -12.64 16.68 4.21
C ASP A 278 -11.46 16.12 5.05
N TYR A 279 -11.03 16.88 6.07
CA TYR A 279 -10.00 16.43 7.02
C TYR A 279 -10.42 15.15 7.78
N TYR A 280 -11.64 15.10 8.29
CA TYR A 280 -12.12 13.92 9.01
C TYR A 280 -12.37 12.72 8.09
N GLU A 281 -12.91 12.92 6.89
CA GLU A 281 -13.08 11.87 5.89
C GLU A 281 -11.73 11.23 5.53
N HIS A 282 -10.67 12.03 5.40
CA HIS A 282 -9.33 11.52 5.20
C HIS A 282 -8.88 10.60 6.36
N ILE A 283 -9.06 11.04 7.61
CA ILE A 283 -8.71 10.26 8.80
C ILE A 283 -9.51 8.95 8.87
N PHE A 284 -10.83 9.00 8.69
CA PHE A 284 -11.69 7.83 8.79
C PHE A 284 -11.49 6.85 7.64
N SER A 285 -11.32 7.35 6.41
CA SER A 285 -11.01 6.52 5.24
C SER A 285 -9.70 5.74 5.44
N ASN A 286 -8.66 6.38 5.98
CA ASN A 286 -7.39 5.72 6.28
C ASN A 286 -7.54 4.67 7.38
N LYS A 287 -8.34 4.95 8.42
CA LYS A 287 -8.64 3.98 9.48
C LYS A 287 -9.37 2.76 8.93
N ASP A 288 -10.39 2.96 8.10
CA ASP A 288 -11.18 1.85 7.53
C ASP A 288 -10.34 1.00 6.57
N LYS A 289 -9.48 1.64 5.76
CA LYS A 289 -8.49 0.93 4.92
C LYS A 289 -7.53 0.10 5.77
N LYS A 290 -6.98 0.67 6.85
CA LYS A 290 -6.08 -0.03 7.77
C LYS A 290 -6.77 -1.24 8.42
N ASN A 291 -8.01 -1.07 8.87
CA ASN A 291 -8.80 -2.16 9.45
C ASN A 291 -9.05 -3.28 8.44
N LYS A 292 -9.39 -2.93 7.19
CA LYS A 292 -9.57 -3.90 6.12
C LYS A 292 -8.29 -4.68 5.83
N ILE A 293 -7.16 -3.98 5.72
CA ILE A 293 -5.84 -4.63 5.53
C ILE A 293 -5.56 -5.63 6.65
N TRP A 294 -5.79 -5.25 7.91
CA TRP A 294 -5.60 -6.18 9.03
C TRP A 294 -6.55 -7.38 9.00
N ALA A 295 -7.83 -7.17 8.66
CA ALA A 295 -8.76 -8.28 8.49
C ALA A 295 -8.32 -9.25 7.39
N ASP A 296 -7.78 -8.73 6.28
CA ASP A 296 -7.27 -9.54 5.17
C ASP A 296 -6.00 -10.30 5.58
N ILE A 297 -5.07 -9.66 6.30
CA ILE A 297 -3.88 -10.34 6.88
C ILE A 297 -4.30 -11.46 7.83
N GLU A 298 -5.21 -11.16 8.76
CA GLU A 298 -5.72 -12.13 9.74
C GLU A 298 -6.42 -13.29 9.03
N SER A 299 -7.11 -13.06 7.92
CA SER A 299 -7.70 -14.12 7.10
C SER A 299 -6.65 -14.96 6.37
N ILE A 300 -5.63 -14.35 5.77
CA ILE A 300 -4.53 -15.08 5.07
C ILE A 300 -3.80 -16.01 6.04
N LEU A 301 -3.61 -15.54 7.27
CA LEU A 301 -2.86 -16.26 8.30
C LEU A 301 -3.74 -17.16 9.18
N ASP A 302 -5.04 -17.26 8.89
CA ASP A 302 -6.05 -17.94 9.73
C ASP A 302 -5.90 -17.57 11.23
N TYR A 303 -5.61 -16.29 11.47
CA TYR A 303 -5.16 -15.77 12.75
C TYR A 303 -6.18 -16.08 13.86
N TYR A 304 -7.48 -15.89 13.63
CA TYR A 304 -8.50 -16.17 14.63
C TYR A 304 -8.66 -17.65 14.97
N HIS A 305 -8.45 -18.54 14.00
CA HIS A 305 -8.47 -19.98 14.29
C HIS A 305 -7.26 -20.36 15.15
N ILE A 306 -6.08 -19.85 14.78
CA ILE A 306 -4.84 -20.04 15.54
C ILE A 306 -4.98 -19.43 16.94
N GLU A 307 -5.42 -18.18 17.07
CA GLU A 307 -5.63 -17.49 18.34
C GLU A 307 -6.65 -18.23 19.21
N LYS A 308 -7.74 -18.76 18.64
CA LYS A 308 -8.74 -19.52 19.40
C LYS A 308 -8.24 -20.91 19.82
N CYS A 309 -7.47 -21.59 18.97
CA CYS A 309 -6.88 -22.90 19.27
C CYS A 309 -5.67 -22.81 20.20
N CYS A 310 -4.96 -21.68 20.19
CA CYS A 310 -3.80 -21.39 21.03
C CYS A 310 -4.15 -20.48 22.24
N GLY A 311 -5.36 -19.94 22.29
CA GLY A 311 -5.84 -19.02 23.31
C GLY A 311 -6.07 -19.71 24.65
N LYS A 312 -5.42 -19.17 25.68
CA LYS A 312 -5.20 -19.67 27.06
C LYS A 312 -4.10 -20.73 27.27
N TYR A 313 -3.34 -21.16 26.26
CA TYR A 313 -2.29 -22.17 26.47
C TYR A 313 -0.91 -21.76 25.94
N PHE A 314 -0.22 -20.90 26.71
CA PHE A 314 1.24 -20.72 26.60
C PHE A 314 1.97 -20.80 27.95
N TYR A 315 1.35 -21.43 28.97
CA TYR A 315 1.97 -21.57 30.32
C TYR A 315 2.27 -22.99 30.78
N ASN A 316 1.99 -24.04 29.99
CA ASN A 316 2.31 -25.41 30.43
C ASN A 316 2.95 -26.27 29.34
N THR A 317 4.04 -26.92 29.74
CA THR A 317 4.97 -27.83 29.03
C THR A 317 4.35 -29.04 28.31
N LEU A 318 3.03 -29.12 28.17
CA LEU A 318 2.28 -30.19 27.51
C LEU A 318 1.98 -29.91 26.02
N THR A 319 2.45 -28.79 25.48
CA THR A 319 2.12 -28.26 24.15
C THR A 319 2.47 -29.20 23.00
N ILE A 320 3.58 -29.94 23.09
CA ILE A 320 4.02 -30.91 22.06
C ILE A 320 3.02 -32.06 21.89
N LYS A 321 2.33 -32.47 22.96
CA LYS A 321 1.37 -33.59 22.93
C LYS A 321 0.02 -33.18 22.35
N HIS A 322 -0.41 -31.94 22.56
CA HIS A 322 -1.69 -31.44 22.03
C HIS A 322 -1.58 -31.05 20.55
N TYR A 323 -0.41 -30.56 20.13
CA TYR A 323 -0.08 -30.24 18.74
C TYR A 323 -0.20 -31.46 17.80
N ASN A 324 0.28 -32.63 18.24
CA ASN A 324 0.15 -33.89 17.50
C ASN A 324 -1.33 -34.33 17.31
N ASN A 325 -2.22 -33.99 18.24
CA ASN A 325 -3.65 -34.28 18.12
C ASN A 325 -4.39 -33.32 17.17
N LEU A 326 -3.92 -32.08 17.01
CA LEU A 326 -4.49 -31.11 16.05
C LEU A 326 -4.18 -31.49 14.60
N ARG A 327 -2.97 -32.00 14.32
CA ARG A 327 -2.59 -32.47 12.98
C ARG A 327 -3.43 -33.65 12.50
N GLN A 328 -3.86 -34.55 13.41
CA GLN A 328 -4.78 -35.64 13.06
C GLN A 328 -6.18 -35.15 12.68
N ASN A 329 -6.70 -34.08 13.33
CA ASN A 329 -8.05 -33.57 13.06
C ASN A 329 -8.15 -32.74 11.78
N ILE A 330 -7.06 -32.10 11.33
CA ILE A 330 -7.03 -31.33 10.08
C ILE A 330 -6.83 -32.24 8.85
N THR A 331 -6.22 -33.43 9.03
CA THR A 331 -6.03 -34.41 7.93
C THR A 331 -7.17 -35.42 7.78
N THR A 332 -8.15 -35.45 8.69
CA THR A 332 -9.27 -36.41 8.67
C THR A 332 -10.65 -35.78 8.48
N LYS A 333 -10.73 -34.55 7.94
CA LYS A 333 -12.00 -33.95 7.50
C LYS A 333 -11.97 -33.55 6.03
#